data_AF-A0A2T7PCV0-F1
#
_entry.id   AF-A0A2T7PCV0-F1
#
_cell.length_a   1.000
_cell.length_b   1.000
_cell.length_c   1.000
_cell.angle_alpha   90.00
_cell.angle_beta   90.00
_cell.angle_gamma   90.00
#
_symmetry.space_group_name_H-M   'P 1'
#
loop_
_entity.id
_entity.type
_entity.pdbx_description
1 polymer ?
#
loop_
_entity_poly.entity_id
_entity_poly.type
_entity_poly.pdbx_seq_one_letter_code
_entity_poly.pdbx_strand_id
1 'polypeptide(L)'
;MTQVRVADGAGQSLRFLEVRGFMYPDFPIESIRGVPQLAIHADDVIICAYPKSVDYGSWFEYYASWYQGLRENPDLKVLQLTYEDMKQDSCGGIKKLATFLDINCCSETLRLIDHVCSFDSMRQTKGHMEVDTAGQPIMYRKGNVGDWQEWFTVSQAETFARVYRQNISRWNLTASPAAQYIASVDHQ
;
A
#
# COMPACT_ATOMS: atom_id res chain seq x y z
N MET A 1 8.21 34.18 -2.62
CA MET A 1 7.81 32.79 -2.87
C MET A 1 6.71 32.84 -3.90
N THR A 2 6.91 32.12 -4.99
CA THR A 2 6.00 32.17 -6.13
C THR A 2 5.67 30.73 -6.52
N GLN A 3 4.40 30.42 -6.71
CA GLN A 3 4.01 29.15 -7.31
C GLN A 3 4.29 29.20 -8.81
N VAL A 4 5.03 28.21 -9.30
CA VAL A 4 5.41 28.10 -10.70
C VAL A 4 4.98 26.74 -11.21
N ARG A 5 4.45 26.67 -12.44
CA ARG A 5 4.22 25.41 -13.14
C ARG A 5 5.34 25.18 -14.15
N VAL A 6 5.95 24.00 -14.09
CA VAL A 6 6.97 23.57 -15.04
C VAL A 6 6.39 22.44 -15.86
N ALA A 7 6.35 22.60 -17.18
CA ALA A 7 5.93 21.56 -18.10
C ALA A 7 7.10 20.62 -18.41
N ASP A 8 6.84 19.32 -18.51
CA ASP A 8 7.80 18.34 -19.01
C ASP A 8 7.72 18.21 -20.54
N GLY A 9 8.64 17.44 -21.13
CA GLY A 9 8.68 17.19 -22.57
C GLY A 9 7.50 16.38 -23.11
N ALA A 10 6.64 15.83 -22.24
CA ALA A 10 5.42 15.11 -22.58
C ALA A 10 4.16 16.00 -22.45
N GLY A 11 4.31 17.28 -22.11
CA GLY A 11 3.22 18.24 -21.95
C GLY A 11 2.46 18.12 -20.61
N GLN A 12 2.94 17.29 -19.68
CA GLN A 12 2.44 17.29 -18.30
C GLN A 12 3.09 18.45 -17.54
N SER A 13 2.46 18.94 -16.47
CA SER A 13 3.05 20.03 -15.68
C SER A 13 3.03 19.71 -14.19
N LEU A 14 4.16 19.98 -13.54
CA LEU A 14 4.34 19.87 -12.10
C LEU A 14 4.29 21.26 -11.47
N ARG A 15 3.71 21.36 -10.27
CA ARG A 15 3.73 22.57 -9.45
C ARG A 15 4.98 22.58 -8.59
N PHE A 16 5.63 23.75 -8.56
CA PHE A 16 6.80 24.01 -7.75
C PHE A 16 6.63 25.32 -6.97
N LEU A 17 7.38 25.43 -5.89
CA LEU A 17 7.57 26.65 -5.13
C LEU A 17 8.94 27.23 -5.45
N GLU A 18 8.96 28.42 -6.03
CA GLU A 18 10.18 29.19 -6.19
C GLU A 18 10.49 29.95 -4.90
N VAL A 19 11.62 29.61 -4.27
CA VAL A 19 12.12 30.27 -3.05
C VAL A 19 13.57 30.66 -3.28
N ARG A 20 13.81 31.98 -3.43
CA ARG A 20 15.15 32.58 -3.60
C ARG A 20 15.93 31.98 -4.79
N GLY A 21 15.24 31.74 -5.92
CA GLY A 21 15.85 31.18 -7.14
C GLY A 21 16.00 29.66 -7.16
N PHE A 22 15.61 28.96 -6.09
CA PHE A 22 15.56 27.49 -6.06
C PHE A 22 14.12 27.00 -6.21
N MET A 23 13.97 25.89 -6.95
CA MET A 23 12.68 25.24 -7.19
C MET A 23 12.50 24.07 -6.22
N TYR A 24 11.46 24.13 -5.40
CA TYR A 24 11.09 23.06 -4.48
C TYR A 24 9.79 22.41 -4.94
N PRO A 25 9.61 21.08 -4.78
CA PRO A 25 8.30 20.47 -4.98
C PRO A 25 7.27 21.11 -4.04
N ASP A 26 5.99 21.01 -4.39
CA ASP A 26 4.84 21.59 -3.67
C ASP A 26 4.58 20.89 -2.31
N PHE A 27 5.60 20.84 -1.45
CA PHE A 27 5.54 20.37 -0.08
C PHE A 27 5.17 21.53 0.87
N PRO A 28 4.67 21.24 2.09
CA PRO A 28 4.47 22.25 3.13
C PRO A 28 5.75 23.06 3.36
N ILE A 29 5.64 24.40 3.32
CA ILE A 29 6.78 25.33 3.41
C ILE A 29 7.55 25.15 4.73
N GLU A 30 6.85 24.73 5.79
CA GLU A 30 7.36 24.38 7.11
C GLU A 30 8.51 23.37 7.02
N SER A 31 8.40 22.40 6.10
CA SER A 31 9.40 21.35 5.88
C SER A 31 10.69 21.87 5.26
N ILE A 32 10.70 23.07 4.67
CA ILE A 32 11.88 23.65 4.01
C ILE A 32 12.37 24.97 4.64
N ARG A 33 11.74 25.46 5.72
CA ARG A 33 12.13 26.72 6.38
C ARG A 33 13.56 26.71 6.91
N GLY A 34 14.08 25.55 7.30
CA GLY A 34 15.43 25.38 7.83
C GLY A 34 16.52 25.13 6.78
N VAL A 35 16.15 24.89 5.52
CA VAL A 35 17.11 24.58 4.43
C VAL A 35 18.15 25.69 4.26
N PRO A 36 17.81 27.00 4.30
CA PRO A 36 18.82 28.06 4.14
C PRO A 36 19.82 28.16 5.30
N GLN A 37 19.53 27.57 6.46
CA GLN A 37 20.42 27.56 7.63
C GLN A 37 21.15 26.23 7.79
N LEU A 38 20.89 25.26 6.91
CA LEU A 38 21.61 24.00 6.90
C LEU A 38 23.07 24.27 6.54
N ALA A 39 23.98 24.07 7.49
CA ALA A 39 25.41 24.16 7.24
C ALA A 39 25.82 22.96 6.37
N ILE A 40 26.14 23.22 5.10
CA ILE A 40 26.61 22.20 4.16
C ILE A 40 28.14 22.30 4.08
N HIS A 41 28.83 21.22 4.42
CA HIS A 41 30.28 21.07 4.33
C HIS A 41 30.70 20.48 2.98
N ALA A 42 31.97 20.64 2.63
CA ALA A 42 32.50 20.19 1.33
C ALA A 42 32.54 18.67 1.18
N ASP A 43 32.46 17.94 2.29
CA ASP A 43 32.48 16.49 2.41
C ASP A 43 31.09 15.89 2.72
N ASP A 44 30.04 16.71 2.72
CA ASP A 44 28.68 16.22 2.91
C ASP A 44 28.21 15.37 1.73
N VAL A 45 27.77 14.15 2.01
CA VAL A 45 27.10 13.28 1.05
C VAL A 45 25.59 13.38 1.25
N ILE A 46 24.92 14.16 0.41
CA ILE A 46 23.46 14.27 0.42
C ILE A 46 22.86 13.10 -0.36
N ILE A 47 22.35 12.09 0.35
CA ILE A 47 21.59 11.00 -0.25
C ILE A 47 20.11 11.39 -0.27
N CYS A 48 19.67 12.02 -1.34
CA CYS A 48 18.25 12.14 -1.65
C CYS A 48 17.84 10.93 -2.50
N ALA A 49 17.71 9.78 -1.84
CA ALA A 49 17.18 8.58 -2.47
C ALA A 49 15.88 8.20 -1.76
N TYR A 50 14.88 7.82 -2.55
CA TYR A 50 13.87 6.86 -2.13
C TYR A 50 14.37 5.50 -2.61
N PRO A 51 15.39 4.89 -1.96
CA PRO A 51 15.89 3.61 -2.41
C PRO A 51 14.75 2.62 -2.22
N LYS A 52 14.10 2.22 -3.32
CA LYS A 52 12.88 1.40 -3.42
C LYS A 52 11.55 2.15 -3.53
N SER A 53 11.51 3.22 -4.34
CA SER A 53 10.40 3.70 -5.22
C SER A 53 8.96 3.89 -4.67
N VAL A 54 8.63 3.41 -3.47
CA VAL A 54 7.33 3.48 -2.80
C VAL A 54 7.54 3.47 -1.28
N ASP A 55 6.55 3.95 -0.53
CA ASP A 55 6.57 3.92 0.93
C ASP A 55 6.73 2.47 1.45
N TYR A 56 7.45 2.32 2.57
CA TYR A 56 7.73 1.02 3.22
C TYR A 56 8.57 0.01 2.40
N GLY A 57 9.02 0.36 1.19
CA GLY A 57 9.98 -0.42 0.41
C GLY A 57 9.38 -1.63 -0.32
N SER A 58 10.18 -2.70 -0.45
CA SER A 58 9.77 -3.88 -1.23
C SER A 58 8.71 -4.72 -0.51
N TRP A 59 7.56 -4.93 -1.16
CA TRP A 59 6.50 -5.82 -0.69
C TRP A 59 7.03 -7.22 -0.34
N PHE A 60 7.89 -7.79 -1.19
CA PHE A 60 8.45 -9.13 -0.97
C PHE A 60 9.34 -9.20 0.28
N GLU A 61 10.18 -8.18 0.50
CA GLU A 61 11.06 -8.13 1.67
C GLU A 61 10.26 -7.91 2.95
N TYR A 62 9.22 -7.07 2.92
CA TYR A 62 8.31 -6.86 4.03
C TYR A 62 7.66 -8.19 4.45
N TYR A 63 7.05 -8.92 3.51
CA TYR A 63 6.46 -10.23 3.80
C TYR A 63 7.51 -11.24 4.27
N ALA A 64 8.67 -11.31 3.61
CA ALA A 64 9.76 -12.20 4.01
C ALA A 64 10.20 -11.97 5.46
N SER A 65 10.30 -10.71 5.89
CA SER A 65 10.69 -10.36 7.26
C SER A 65 9.70 -10.86 8.31
N TRP A 66 8.38 -10.76 8.04
CA TRP A 66 7.35 -11.31 8.92
C TRP A 66 7.43 -12.83 9.02
N TYR A 67 7.52 -13.53 7.88
CA TYR A 67 7.64 -14.99 7.88
C TYR A 67 8.93 -15.47 8.55
N GLN A 68 10.03 -14.74 8.39
CA GLN A 68 11.27 -15.03 9.10
C GLN A 68 11.07 -14.85 10.62
N GLY A 69 10.50 -13.73 11.06
CA GLY A 69 10.21 -13.50 12.47
C GLY A 69 9.31 -14.57 13.08
N LEU A 70 8.29 -15.04 12.35
CA LEU A 70 7.42 -16.15 12.80
C LEU A 70 8.18 -17.48 12.92
N ARG A 71 9.10 -17.78 12.00
CA ARG A 71 9.93 -18.99 12.07
C ARG A 71 10.91 -18.95 13.24
N GLU A 72 11.48 -17.78 13.52
CA GLU A 72 12.42 -17.58 14.62
C GLU A 72 11.70 -17.55 15.98
N ASN A 73 10.39 -17.27 16.00
CA ASN A 73 9.60 -17.12 17.21
C ASN A 73 8.29 -17.95 17.12
N PRO A 74 8.38 -19.29 17.13
CA PRO A 74 7.22 -20.17 16.90
C PRO A 74 6.13 -20.06 17.97
N ASP A 75 6.45 -19.53 19.15
CA ASP A 75 5.50 -19.34 20.25
C ASP A 75 4.63 -18.08 20.11
N LEU A 76 4.95 -17.19 19.16
CA LEU A 76 4.14 -16.00 18.91
C LEU A 76 2.78 -16.40 18.34
N LYS A 77 1.72 -15.98 19.02
CA LYS A 77 0.35 -16.07 18.50
C LYS A 77 0.15 -14.97 17.48
N VAL A 78 0.11 -15.34 16.19
CA VAL A 78 -0.17 -14.42 15.08
C VAL A 78 -1.30 -14.95 14.24
N LEU A 79 -2.32 -14.11 14.00
CA LEU A 79 -3.40 -14.39 13.06
C LEU A 79 -3.05 -13.81 11.69
N GLN A 80 -2.97 -14.68 10.68
CA GLN A 80 -2.84 -14.26 9.30
C GLN A 80 -4.21 -14.23 8.62
N LEU A 81 -4.57 -13.08 8.06
CA LEU A 81 -5.73 -12.89 7.18
C LEU A 81 -5.25 -12.28 5.86
N THR A 82 -5.88 -12.66 4.76
CA THR A 82 -5.63 -12.05 3.44
C THR A 82 -6.81 -11.17 3.04
N TYR A 83 -6.56 -10.15 2.25
CA TYR A 83 -7.62 -9.26 1.77
C TYR A 83 -8.64 -10.03 0.93
N GLU A 84 -8.17 -10.96 0.11
CA GLU A 84 -8.96 -11.79 -0.79
C GLU A 84 -9.88 -12.75 -0.03
N ASP A 85 -9.36 -13.45 0.98
CA ASP A 85 -10.19 -14.32 1.83
C ASP A 85 -11.26 -13.51 2.58
N MET A 86 -10.89 -12.33 3.08
CA MET A 86 -11.83 -11.42 3.74
C MET A 86 -12.88 -10.87 2.76
N LYS A 87 -12.54 -10.70 1.49
CA LYS A 87 -13.50 -10.29 0.45
C LYS A 87 -14.44 -11.42 0.03
N GLN A 88 -13.96 -12.67 0.07
CA GLN A 88 -14.75 -13.84 -0.28
C GLN A 88 -15.67 -14.30 0.86
N ASP A 89 -15.19 -14.28 2.10
CA ASP A 89 -15.94 -14.64 3.31
C ASP A 89 -15.52 -13.78 4.51
N SER A 90 -16.05 -12.55 4.54
CA SER A 90 -15.78 -11.58 5.61
C SER A 90 -16.28 -12.05 6.97
N CYS A 91 -17.47 -12.66 7.04
CA CYS A 91 -18.02 -13.25 8.26
C CYS A 91 -17.11 -14.34 8.84
N GLY A 92 -16.59 -15.25 8.01
CA GLY A 92 -15.63 -16.26 8.42
C GLY A 92 -14.32 -15.66 8.91
N GLY A 93 -13.85 -14.60 8.26
CA GLY A 93 -12.69 -13.82 8.70
C GLY A 93 -12.87 -13.14 10.06
N ILE A 94 -14.01 -12.47 10.27
CA ILE A 94 -14.38 -11.86 11.56
C ILE A 94 -14.46 -12.92 12.65
N LYS A 95 -15.04 -14.10 12.34
CA LYS A 95 -15.09 -15.22 13.28
C LYS A 95 -13.69 -15.73 13.65
N LYS A 96 -12.77 -15.85 12.67
CA LYS A 96 -11.37 -16.22 12.95
C LYS A 96 -10.70 -15.20 13.88
N LEU A 97 -10.94 -13.91 13.65
CA LEU A 97 -10.43 -12.83 14.51
C LEU A 97 -11.02 -12.90 15.92
N ALA A 98 -12.33 -13.09 16.05
CA ALA A 98 -12.98 -13.23 17.35
C ALA A 98 -12.41 -14.40 18.16
N THR A 99 -12.26 -15.57 17.52
CA THR A 99 -11.62 -16.75 18.14
C THR A 99 -10.17 -16.46 18.53
N PHE A 100 -9.39 -15.78 17.68
CA PHE A 100 -7.99 -15.44 18.00
C PHE A 100 -7.86 -14.51 19.21
N LEU A 101 -8.83 -13.62 19.41
CA LEU A 101 -8.90 -12.70 20.54
C LEU A 101 -9.61 -13.29 21.77
N ASP A 102 -9.98 -14.58 21.75
CA ASP A 102 -10.78 -15.25 22.79
C ASP A 102 -12.12 -14.55 23.09
N ILE A 103 -12.74 -13.95 22.07
CA ILE A 103 -14.03 -13.26 22.18
C ILE A 103 -15.14 -14.17 21.67
N ASN A 104 -16.14 -14.44 22.52
CA ASN A 104 -17.33 -15.15 22.10
C ASN A 104 -18.31 -14.19 21.38
N CYS A 105 -18.55 -14.43 20.10
CA CYS A 105 -19.50 -13.65 19.31
C CYS A 105 -20.65 -14.54 18.83
N CYS A 106 -21.89 -14.14 19.13
CA CYS A 106 -23.05 -14.79 18.54
C CYS A 106 -23.19 -14.42 17.06
N SER A 107 -23.96 -15.22 16.32
CA SER A 107 -24.16 -15.02 14.87
C SER A 107 -24.77 -13.66 14.53
N GLU A 108 -25.57 -13.07 15.42
CA GLU A 108 -26.15 -11.75 15.22
C GLU A 108 -25.09 -10.64 15.29
N THR A 109 -24.22 -10.68 16.30
CA THR A 109 -23.08 -9.76 16.42
C THR A 109 -22.13 -9.86 15.23
N LEU A 110 -21.82 -11.08 14.78
CA LEU A 110 -20.97 -11.28 13.60
C LEU A 110 -21.56 -10.62 12.34
N ARG A 111 -22.86 -10.81 12.09
CA ARG A 111 -23.55 -10.18 10.95
C ARG A 111 -23.61 -8.66 11.07
N LEU A 112 -23.79 -8.14 12.29
CA LEU A 112 -23.79 -6.70 12.53
C LEU A 112 -22.41 -6.11 12.21
N ILE A 113 -21.33 -6.71 12.73
CA ILE A 113 -19.95 -6.28 12.45
C ILE A 113 -19.68 -6.33 10.95
N ASP A 114 -20.04 -7.43 10.29
CA ASP A 114 -19.87 -7.59 8.85
C ASP A 114 -20.56 -6.48 8.04
N HIS A 115 -21.80 -6.14 8.43
CA HIS A 115 -22.56 -5.07 7.78
C HIS A 115 -21.94 -3.68 7.98
N VAL A 116 -21.59 -3.31 9.22
CA VAL A 116 -21.04 -1.97 9.52
C VAL A 116 -19.60 -1.81 9.01
N CYS A 117 -18.84 -2.90 8.95
CA CYS A 117 -17.48 -2.94 8.42
C CYS A 117 -17.43 -3.26 6.92
N SER A 118 -18.57 -3.40 6.24
CA SER A 118 -18.59 -3.59 4.79
C SER A 118 -18.00 -2.37 4.07
N PHE A 119 -17.47 -2.59 2.86
CA PHE A 119 -16.83 -1.52 2.09
C PHE A 119 -17.78 -0.34 1.86
N ASP A 120 -19.04 -0.59 1.50
CA ASP A 120 -20.01 0.46 1.22
C ASP A 120 -20.38 1.26 2.48
N SER A 121 -20.62 0.56 3.61
CA SER A 121 -20.86 1.19 4.90
C SER A 121 -19.68 2.06 5.34
N MET A 122 -18.46 1.55 5.23
CA MET A 122 -17.26 2.31 5.59
C MET A 122 -17.02 3.48 4.64
N ARG A 123 -17.21 3.30 3.33
CA ARG A 123 -17.07 4.39 2.34
C ARG A 123 -18.06 5.51 2.60
N GLN A 124 -19.32 5.18 2.91
CA GLN A 124 -20.33 6.17 3.24
C GLN A 124 -20.02 6.93 4.54
N THR A 125 -19.56 6.22 5.57
CA THR A 125 -19.32 6.80 6.90
C THR A 125 -17.99 7.53 7.03
N LYS A 126 -16.94 7.06 6.35
CA LYS A 126 -15.55 7.55 6.50
C LYS A 126 -14.91 8.07 5.23
N GLY A 127 -15.57 7.94 4.06
CA GLY A 127 -15.01 8.35 2.77
C GLY A 127 -14.61 9.82 2.70
N HIS A 128 -15.23 10.67 3.52
CA HIS A 128 -14.95 12.10 3.58
C HIS A 128 -13.78 12.47 4.53
N MET A 129 -13.27 11.53 5.34
CA MET A 129 -12.24 11.85 6.34
C MET A 129 -10.85 12.05 5.72
N GLU A 130 -10.58 11.37 4.60
CA GLU A 130 -9.31 11.45 3.90
C GLU A 130 -9.59 11.57 2.41
N VAL A 131 -9.58 12.81 1.92
CA VAL A 131 -9.88 13.15 0.53
C VAL A 131 -8.69 13.79 -0.16
N ASP A 132 -8.56 13.56 -1.46
CA ASP A 132 -7.54 14.18 -2.28
C ASP A 132 -7.85 15.67 -2.54
N THR A 133 -6.99 16.33 -3.30
CA THR A 133 -7.18 17.75 -3.66
C THR A 133 -8.45 18.03 -4.47
N ALA A 134 -9.07 17.00 -5.05
CA ALA A 134 -10.34 17.07 -5.77
C ALA A 134 -11.54 16.66 -4.90
N GLY A 135 -11.33 16.44 -3.60
CA GLY A 135 -12.37 16.03 -2.65
C GLY A 135 -12.78 14.56 -2.81
N GLN A 136 -12.03 13.75 -3.55
CA GLN A 136 -12.34 12.33 -3.72
C GLN A 136 -11.76 11.50 -2.58
N PRO A 137 -12.50 10.50 -2.05
CA PRO A 137 -11.99 9.61 -1.01
C PRO A 137 -10.69 8.91 -1.44
N ILE A 138 -9.63 9.04 -0.63
CA ILE A 138 -8.32 8.41 -0.88
C ILE A 138 -8.36 6.93 -0.47
N MET A 139 -8.93 6.63 0.70
CA MET A 139 -8.89 5.27 1.27
C MET A 139 -9.93 4.32 0.65
N TYR A 140 -11.07 4.84 0.18
CA TYR A 140 -12.23 4.02 -0.25
C TYR A 140 -12.53 4.18 -1.75
N ARG A 141 -11.67 3.57 -2.59
CA ARG A 141 -11.75 3.69 -4.05
C ARG A 141 -12.75 2.73 -4.72
N LYS A 142 -12.43 1.42 -4.79
CA LYS A 142 -13.29 0.39 -5.44
C LYS A 142 -13.60 -0.82 -4.55
N GLY A 143 -12.69 -1.23 -3.66
CA GLY A 143 -12.95 -2.34 -2.72
C GLY A 143 -13.12 -3.71 -3.37
N ASN A 144 -12.53 -3.94 -4.55
CA ASN A 144 -12.60 -5.18 -5.33
C ASN A 144 -11.23 -5.88 -5.43
N VAL A 145 -11.25 -7.16 -5.79
CA VAL A 145 -10.06 -7.98 -6.12
C VAL A 145 -9.91 -8.01 -7.64
N GLY A 146 -8.67 -8.02 -8.14
CA GLY A 146 -8.40 -8.20 -9.57
C GLY A 146 -8.35 -6.91 -10.41
N ASP A 147 -8.58 -5.74 -9.82
CA ASP A 147 -8.58 -4.45 -10.55
C ASP A 147 -7.25 -4.15 -11.27
N TRP A 148 -6.16 -4.81 -10.90
CA TRP A 148 -4.84 -4.67 -11.53
C TRP A 148 -4.86 -5.02 -13.03
N GLN A 149 -5.77 -5.89 -13.48
CA GLN A 149 -5.89 -6.30 -14.88
C GLN A 149 -6.22 -5.13 -15.82
N GLU A 150 -6.92 -4.12 -15.30
CA GLU A 150 -7.27 -2.90 -16.04
C GLU A 150 -6.07 -1.95 -16.22
N TRP A 151 -5.00 -2.13 -15.45
CA TRP A 151 -3.85 -1.22 -15.40
C TRP A 151 -2.58 -1.82 -16.01
N PHE A 152 -2.46 -3.15 -15.97
CA PHE A 152 -1.28 -3.84 -16.46
C PHE A 152 -1.42 -4.15 -17.95
N THR A 153 -0.40 -3.80 -18.73
CA THR A 153 -0.20 -4.46 -20.02
C THR A 153 0.19 -5.92 -19.82
N VAL A 154 -0.05 -6.77 -20.82
CA VAL A 154 0.33 -8.19 -20.79
C VAL A 154 1.82 -8.37 -20.44
N SER A 155 2.71 -7.60 -21.06
CA SER A 155 4.16 -7.66 -20.80
C SER A 155 4.54 -7.27 -19.36
N GLN A 156 3.84 -6.29 -18.78
CA GLN A 156 4.04 -5.91 -17.37
C GLN A 156 3.54 -7.02 -16.43
N ALA A 157 2.40 -7.64 -16.74
CA ALA A 157 1.84 -8.74 -15.95
C ALA A 157 2.76 -9.97 -15.96
N GLU A 158 3.27 -10.36 -17.13
CA GLU A 158 4.25 -11.44 -17.28
C GLU A 158 5.55 -11.15 -16.53
N THR A 159 6.04 -9.91 -16.63
CA THR A 159 7.24 -9.47 -15.91
C THR A 159 7.02 -9.56 -14.40
N PHE A 160 5.87 -9.10 -13.90
CA PHE A 160 5.51 -9.19 -12.49
C PHE A 160 5.39 -10.64 -12.04
N ALA A 161 4.71 -11.51 -12.79
CA ALA A 161 4.55 -12.93 -12.47
C ALA A 161 5.92 -13.64 -12.36
N ARG A 162 6.88 -13.31 -13.23
CA ARG A 162 8.26 -13.81 -13.14
C ARG A 162 8.96 -13.34 -11.86
N VAL A 163 8.92 -12.03 -11.58
CA VAL A 163 9.52 -11.46 -10.35
C VAL A 163 8.89 -12.05 -9.09
N TYR A 164 7.57 -12.25 -9.13
CA TYR A 164 6.80 -12.88 -8.07
C TYR A 164 7.28 -14.29 -7.78
N ARG A 165 7.31 -15.17 -8.80
CA ARG A 165 7.80 -16.56 -8.68
C ARG A 165 9.23 -16.62 -8.12
N GLN A 166 10.11 -15.76 -8.61
CA GLN A 166 11.49 -15.66 -8.13
C GLN A 166 11.58 -15.29 -6.65
N ASN A 167 10.80 -14.29 -6.20
CA ASN A 167 10.85 -13.85 -4.81
C ASN A 167 10.18 -14.83 -3.85
N ILE A 168 9.05 -15.44 -4.22
CA ILE A 168 8.42 -16.48 -3.39
C ILE A 168 9.36 -17.64 -3.15
N SER A 169 10.06 -18.10 -4.19
CA SER A 169 11.09 -19.15 -4.08
C SER A 169 12.27 -18.68 -3.24
N ARG A 170 12.84 -17.51 -3.53
CA ARG A 170 14.00 -16.94 -2.81
C ARG A 170 13.78 -16.87 -1.31
N TRP A 171 12.58 -16.45 -0.88
CA TRP A 171 12.27 -16.19 0.53
C TRP A 171 11.54 -17.37 1.21
N ASN A 172 11.36 -18.48 0.50
CA ASN A 172 10.60 -19.64 0.95
C ASN A 172 9.25 -19.24 1.57
N LEU A 173 8.53 -18.36 0.86
CA LEU A 173 7.23 -17.87 1.26
C LEU A 173 6.16 -18.88 0.86
N THR A 174 5.18 -19.11 1.74
CA THR A 174 3.97 -19.84 1.33
C THR A 174 3.17 -18.93 0.39
N ALA A 175 2.89 -19.41 -0.82
CA ALA A 175 2.00 -18.70 -1.73
C ALA A 175 0.64 -18.50 -1.02
N SER A 176 0.23 -17.24 -0.83
CA SER A 176 -1.14 -16.97 -0.37
C SER A 176 -2.14 -17.44 -1.42
N PRO A 177 -3.41 -17.71 -1.06
CA PRO A 177 -4.45 -17.96 -2.06
C PRO A 177 -4.53 -16.86 -3.14
N ALA A 178 -4.27 -15.60 -2.76
CA ALA A 178 -4.15 -14.47 -3.69
C ALA A 178 -2.97 -14.56 -4.67
N ALA A 179 -1.85 -15.16 -4.24
CA ALA A 179 -0.69 -15.45 -5.09
C ALA A 179 -1.04 -16.37 -6.25
N GLN A 180 -1.91 -17.34 -5.98
CA GLN A 180 -2.37 -18.31 -6.98
C GLN A 180 -3.18 -17.60 -8.08
N TYR A 181 -3.87 -16.50 -7.76
CA TYR A 181 -4.65 -15.71 -8.72
C TYR A 181 -3.78 -14.90 -9.71
N ILE A 182 -2.60 -14.44 -9.27
CA ILE A 182 -1.64 -13.78 -10.16
C ILE A 182 -0.86 -14.81 -10.99
N ALA A 183 -0.61 -15.99 -10.42
CA ALA A 183 0.05 -17.11 -11.11
C ALA A 183 -0.88 -17.87 -12.08
N SER A 184 -2.21 -17.74 -11.94
CA SER A 184 -3.20 -18.38 -12.82
C SER A 184 -3.47 -17.60 -14.12
N VAL A 185 -2.70 -16.54 -14.39
CA VAL A 185 -2.76 -15.78 -15.65
C VAL A 185 -2.01 -16.50 -16.79
N ASP A 186 -1.51 -17.72 -16.54
CA ASP A 186 -1.16 -18.64 -17.61
C ASP A 186 -2.45 -19.19 -18.25
N HIS A 187 -2.74 -18.69 -19.46
CA HIS A 187 -3.69 -19.18 -20.48
C HIS A 187 -5.17 -18.74 -20.38
N GLN A 188 -5.47 -17.56 -20.91
CA GLN A 188 -6.63 -17.35 -21.81
C GLN A 188 -6.23 -16.47 -22.99
#